data_AF-A0A521XVB5-F1
#
_entry.id   AF-A0A521XVB5-F1
#
_cell.length_a   1.000
_cell.length_b   1.000
_cell.length_c   1.000
_cell.angle_alpha   90.00
_cell.angle_beta   90.00
_cell.angle_gamma   90.00
#
_symmetry.space_group_name_H-M   'P 1'
#
loop_
_entity.id
_entity.type
_entity.pdbx_description
1 polymer ?
#
loop_
_entity_poly.entity_id
_entity_poly.type
_entity_poly.pdbx_seq_one_letter_code
_entity_poly.pdbx_strand_id
1 'polypeptide(L)'
;MLDNGATCVAYTEANNKILEEQTNTLIQLSTPTIQLWEGILLLPIVGVLDSIRSQNMMEELLKRTVQTSSPVSIIDIVGVANVDSSVANHLIKIVRSAKLLGNTCILSGLSPEVAQTLVEVGVDLEGINTTSNLRNALKLGLEIVNMTIKENHTNKNKEKEETYEIL
;
A
#
# COMPACT_ATOMS: atom_id res chain seq x y z
N MET A 1 -6.20 -55.53 16.28
CA MET A 1 -4.75 -55.31 16.05
C MET A 1 -4.58 -55.13 14.55
N LEU A 2 -4.20 -54.00 13.96
CA LEU A 2 -3.75 -52.69 14.43
C LEU A 2 -4.19 -51.65 13.39
N ASP A 3 -4.80 -50.58 13.88
CA ASP A 3 -4.52 -49.19 13.49
C ASP A 3 -4.67 -48.71 12.03
N ASN A 4 -5.87 -48.85 11.45
CA ASN A 4 -6.24 -48.09 10.23
C ASN A 4 -6.58 -46.61 10.52
N GLY A 5 -6.58 -46.20 11.79
CA GLY A 5 -6.83 -44.82 12.23
C GLY A 5 -5.56 -43.96 12.15
N ALA A 6 -4.43 -44.46 12.64
CA ALA A 6 -3.16 -43.71 12.61
C ALA A 6 -2.66 -43.42 11.20
N THR A 7 -2.90 -44.32 10.23
CA THR A 7 -2.49 -44.10 8.83
C THR A 7 -3.30 -43.00 8.15
N CYS A 8 -4.57 -42.82 8.53
CA CYS A 8 -5.43 -41.75 8.03
C CYS A 8 -5.04 -40.40 8.63
N VAL A 9 -4.76 -40.35 9.94
CA VAL A 9 -4.34 -39.14 10.65
C VAL A 9 -2.97 -38.66 10.16
N ALA A 10 -2.00 -39.57 10.00
CA ALA A 10 -0.67 -39.24 9.49
C ALA A 10 -0.68 -38.74 8.03
N TYR A 11 -1.59 -39.25 7.19
CA TYR A 11 -1.76 -38.77 5.81
C TYR A 11 -2.41 -37.38 5.77
N THR A 12 -3.36 -37.08 6.66
CA THR A 12 -3.94 -35.74 6.79
C THR A 12 -2.96 -34.71 7.35
N GLU A 13 -2.12 -35.08 8.32
CA GLU A 13 -1.10 -34.19 8.88
C GLU A 13 0.02 -33.88 7.87
N ALA A 14 0.45 -34.88 7.09
CA ALA A 14 1.48 -34.69 6.04
C ALA A 14 0.98 -33.82 4.88
N ASN A 15 -0.28 -33.99 4.44
CA ASN A 15 -0.87 -33.14 3.40
C ASN A 15 -1.10 -31.70 3.90
N ASN A 16 -1.54 -31.52 5.15
CA ASN A 16 -1.70 -30.19 5.73
C ASN A 16 -0.37 -29.44 5.84
N LYS A 17 0.74 -30.13 6.18
CA LYS A 17 2.08 -29.55 6.21
C LYS A 17 2.56 -29.07 4.84
N ILE A 18 2.33 -29.87 3.80
CA ILE A 18 2.67 -29.51 2.40
C ILE A 18 1.78 -28.35 1.92
N LEU A 19 0.51 -28.32 2.35
CA LEU A 19 -0.43 -27.24 2.02
C LEU A 19 -0.06 -25.93 2.72
N GLU A 20 0.40 -25.96 3.98
CA GLU A 20 0.92 -24.79 4.70
C GLU A 20 2.19 -24.22 4.04
N GLU A 21 3.13 -25.08 3.64
CA GLU A 21 4.37 -24.66 2.96
C GLU A 21 4.07 -24.02 1.58
N GLN A 22 3.10 -24.58 0.84
CA GLN A 22 2.66 -24.01 -0.45
C GLN A 22 1.86 -22.70 -0.27
N THR A 23 1.03 -22.60 0.76
CA THR A 23 0.21 -21.40 1.01
C THR A 23 1.05 -20.22 1.50
N ASN A 24 2.08 -20.46 2.31
CA ASN A 24 2.99 -19.41 2.78
C ASN A 24 3.79 -18.77 1.63
N THR A 25 4.17 -19.56 0.62
CA THR A 25 4.86 -19.04 -0.57
C THR A 25 3.94 -18.15 -1.41
N LEU A 26 2.64 -18.46 -1.48
CA LEU A 26 1.66 -17.66 -2.21
C LEU A 26 1.33 -16.32 -1.54
N ILE A 27 1.35 -16.26 -0.19
CA ILE A 27 1.03 -15.07 0.61
C ILE A 27 2.22 -14.09 0.72
N GLN A 28 3.46 -14.57 0.56
CA GLN A 28 4.65 -13.72 0.61
C GLN A 28 4.97 -12.98 -0.70
N LEU A 29 4.25 -13.30 -1.79
CA LEU A 29 4.37 -12.66 -3.11
C LEU A 29 3.28 -11.60 -3.39
N SER A 30 2.37 -11.32 -2.45
CA SER A 30 1.01 -10.84 -2.76
C SER A 30 0.70 -9.37 -2.48
N THR A 31 1.70 -8.52 -2.25
CA THR A 31 1.50 -7.06 -2.38
C THR A 31 2.01 -6.62 -3.74
N PRO A 32 1.21 -6.76 -4.81
CA PRO A 32 1.62 -6.30 -6.13
C PRO A 32 1.88 -4.80 -6.03
N THR A 33 3.05 -4.36 -6.52
CA THR A 33 3.27 -2.94 -6.75
C THR A 33 2.51 -2.57 -8.02
N ILE A 34 1.39 -1.86 -7.83
CA ILE A 34 0.43 -1.51 -8.88
C ILE A 34 0.89 -0.20 -9.52
N GLN A 35 0.80 -0.11 -10.85
CA GLN A 35 0.95 1.17 -11.53
C GLN A 35 -0.40 1.90 -11.51
N LEU A 36 -0.50 2.99 -10.74
CA LEU A 36 -1.72 3.79 -10.66
C LEU A 36 -1.84 4.75 -11.84
N TRP A 37 -0.71 5.30 -12.26
CA TRP A 37 -0.63 6.25 -13.36
C TRP A 37 0.73 6.13 -14.06
N GLU A 38 0.87 6.79 -15.21
CA GLU A 38 2.19 6.97 -15.80
C GLU A 38 3.08 7.76 -14.83
N GLY A 39 4.19 7.15 -14.41
CA GLY A 39 5.12 7.71 -13.43
C GLY A 39 4.73 7.53 -11.95
N ILE A 40 3.62 6.86 -11.63
CA ILE A 40 3.13 6.70 -10.25
C ILE A 40 2.86 5.23 -9.93
N LEU A 41 3.56 4.71 -8.93
CA LEU A 41 3.35 3.38 -8.36
C LEU A 41 2.56 3.44 -7.05
N LEU A 42 1.90 2.34 -6.70
CA LEU A 42 1.25 2.09 -5.43
C LEU A 42 1.77 0.79 -4.83
N LEU A 43 2.25 0.88 -3.59
CA LEU A 43 2.60 -0.23 -2.72
C LEU A 43 1.59 -0.29 -1.55
N PRO A 44 0.55 -1.13 -1.63
CA PRO A 44 -0.39 -1.29 -0.54
C PRO A 44 0.16 -2.20 0.56
N ILE A 45 0.05 -1.76 1.82
CA ILE A 45 0.43 -2.56 3.00
C ILE A 45 -0.84 -3.00 3.72
N VAL A 46 -1.07 -4.31 3.76
CA VAL A 46 -2.26 -4.91 4.39
C VAL A 46 -1.83 -5.97 5.39
N GLY A 47 -2.27 -5.82 6.64
CA GLY A 47 -1.95 -6.76 7.72
C GLY A 47 -0.59 -6.50 8.34
N VAL A 48 0.06 -7.55 8.84
CA VAL A 48 1.32 -7.46 9.58
C VAL A 48 2.50 -7.26 8.61
N LEU A 49 3.37 -6.30 8.95
CA LEU A 49 4.61 -6.04 8.25
C LEU A 49 5.79 -6.65 9.03
N ASP A 50 6.24 -7.83 8.62
CA ASP A 50 7.44 -8.48 9.17
C ASP A 50 8.68 -8.24 8.28
N SER A 51 9.85 -8.72 8.72
CA SER A 51 11.11 -8.51 8.01
C SER A 51 11.14 -9.12 6.60
N ILE A 52 10.59 -10.33 6.42
CA ILE A 52 10.63 -11.04 5.13
C ILE A 52 9.73 -10.33 4.14
N ARG A 53 8.50 -10.03 4.58
CA ARG A 53 7.53 -9.30 3.76
C ARG A 53 8.04 -7.91 3.40
N SER A 54 8.63 -7.19 4.34
CA SER A 54 9.21 -5.86 4.10
C SER A 54 10.31 -5.90 3.04
N GLN A 55 11.18 -6.92 3.10
CA GLN A 55 12.24 -7.10 2.13
C GLN A 55 11.68 -7.37 0.73
N ASN A 56 10.72 -8.29 0.62
CA ASN A 56 10.07 -8.60 -0.66
C ASN A 56 9.36 -7.37 -1.25
N MET A 57 8.65 -6.61 -0.40
CA MET A 57 7.97 -5.37 -0.80
C MET A 57 8.96 -4.32 -1.30
N MET A 58 10.09 -4.17 -0.61
CA MET A 58 11.15 -3.26 -1.02
C MET A 58 11.71 -3.67 -2.39
N GLU A 59 12.13 -4.93 -2.54
CA GLU A 59 12.71 -5.43 -3.79
C GLU A 59 11.77 -5.25 -4.98
N GLU A 60 10.49 -5.58 -4.81
CA GLU A 60 9.48 -5.40 -5.85
C GLU A 60 9.27 -3.90 -6.18
N LEU A 61 9.17 -3.04 -5.17
CA LEU A 61 9.03 -1.59 -5.38
C LEU A 61 10.22 -1.02 -6.16
N LEU A 62 11.45 -1.37 -5.76
CA LEU A 62 12.67 -0.89 -6.42
C LEU A 62 12.75 -1.39 -7.86
N LYS A 63 12.47 -2.67 -8.08
CA LYS A 63 12.43 -3.27 -9.42
C LYS A 63 11.41 -2.58 -10.31
N ARG A 64 10.19 -2.37 -9.82
CA ARG A 64 9.10 -1.72 -10.57
C ARG A 64 9.39 -0.25 -10.83
N THR A 65 9.97 0.46 -9.87
CA THR A 65 10.45 1.84 -10.03
C THR A 65 11.36 1.96 -11.25
N VAL A 66 12.37 1.09 -11.37
CA VAL A 66 13.30 1.11 -12.50
C VAL A 66 12.62 0.68 -13.81
N GLN A 67 11.83 -0.40 -13.78
CA GLN A 67 11.15 -0.92 -14.98
C GLN A 67 10.17 0.08 -15.61
N THR A 68 9.50 0.87 -14.79
CA THR A 68 8.48 1.83 -15.22
C THR A 68 8.99 3.27 -15.28
N SER A 69 10.26 3.49 -14.91
CA SER A 69 10.84 4.82 -14.74
C SER A 69 9.95 5.74 -13.89
N SER A 70 9.34 5.21 -12.83
CA SER A 70 8.37 5.95 -12.03
C SER A 70 9.07 6.84 -11.00
N PRO A 71 8.97 8.17 -11.10
CA PRO A 71 9.55 9.08 -10.11
C PRO A 71 8.77 9.14 -8.80
N VAL A 72 7.55 8.60 -8.74
CA VAL A 72 6.70 8.65 -7.54
C VAL A 72 6.21 7.26 -7.14
N SER A 73 6.24 6.99 -5.84
CA SER A 73 5.60 5.82 -5.24
C SER A 73 4.72 6.23 -4.08
N ILE A 74 3.48 5.74 -4.06
CA ILE A 74 2.57 5.89 -2.94
C ILE A 74 2.60 4.61 -2.13
N ILE A 75 2.87 4.73 -0.83
CA ILE A 75 2.87 3.61 0.11
C ILE A 75 1.62 3.76 0.97
N ASP A 76 0.66 2.85 0.84
CA ASP A 76 -0.63 2.96 1.53
C ASP A 76 -0.68 2.06 2.75
N ILE A 77 -0.84 2.67 3.94
CA ILE A 77 -0.78 1.95 5.22
C ILE A 77 -2.11 1.88 5.96
N VAL A 78 -3.24 2.21 5.31
CA VAL A 78 -4.59 2.13 5.92
C VAL A 78 -4.86 0.75 6.54
N GLY A 79 -4.27 -0.31 5.98
CA GLY A 79 -4.42 -1.70 6.46
C GLY A 79 -3.51 -2.10 7.62
N VAL A 80 -2.73 -1.18 8.19
CA VAL A 80 -1.77 -1.45 9.28
C VAL A 80 -2.38 -0.98 10.60
N ALA A 81 -2.99 -1.91 11.34
CA ALA A 81 -3.77 -1.58 12.55
C ALA A 81 -2.92 -1.06 13.72
N ASN A 82 -1.68 -1.53 13.85
CA ASN A 82 -0.75 -1.10 14.90
C ASN A 82 0.63 -0.89 14.28
N VAL A 83 1.12 0.35 14.31
CA VAL A 83 2.50 0.65 13.95
C VAL A 83 3.32 0.57 15.23
N ASP A 84 4.35 -0.27 15.24
CA ASP A 84 5.36 -0.31 16.29
C ASP A 84 6.71 0.15 15.73
N SER A 85 7.76 0.08 16.55
CA SER A 85 9.12 0.43 16.12
C SER A 85 9.64 -0.46 14.98
N SER A 86 9.21 -1.72 14.88
CA SER A 86 9.64 -2.65 13.82
C SER A 86 9.02 -2.26 12.48
N VAL A 87 7.70 -2.08 12.44
CA VAL A 87 6.95 -1.64 11.26
C VAL A 87 7.48 -0.29 10.77
N ALA A 88 7.66 0.67 11.68
CA ALA A 88 8.17 1.98 11.33
C ALA A 88 9.58 1.91 10.72
N ASN A 89 10.48 1.10 11.30
CA ASN A 89 11.83 0.89 10.74
C ASN A 89 11.80 0.25 9.34
N HIS A 90 10.90 -0.71 9.11
CA HIS A 90 10.74 -1.32 7.79
C HIS A 90 10.25 -0.31 6.75
N LEU A 91 9.24 0.50 7.08
CA LEU A 91 8.74 1.56 6.21
C LEU A 91 9.85 2.52 5.79
N ILE A 92 10.69 2.95 6.74
CA ILE A 92 11.78 3.88 6.47
C ILE A 92 12.86 3.26 5.59
N LYS A 93 13.19 1.98 5.79
CA LYS A 93 14.14 1.28 4.92
C LYS A 93 13.63 1.24 3.48
N ILE A 94 12.34 0.96 3.27
CA ILE A 94 11.72 0.96 1.95
C ILE A 94 11.82 2.35 1.31
N VAL A 95 11.38 3.40 2.03
CA VAL A 95 11.38 4.78 1.52
C VAL A 95 12.79 5.28 1.21
N ARG A 96 13.76 5.05 2.10
CA ARG A 96 15.16 5.45 1.88
C ARG A 96 15.76 4.74 0.67
N SER A 97 15.48 3.45 0.52
CA SER A 97 15.98 2.68 -0.64
C SER A 97 15.38 3.19 -1.95
N ALA A 98 14.09 3.49 -1.98
CA ALA A 98 13.44 4.05 -3.17
C ALA A 98 13.98 5.45 -3.51
N LYS A 99 14.22 6.29 -2.48
CA LYS A 99 14.83 7.61 -2.65
C LYS A 99 16.21 7.57 -3.31
N LEU A 100 17.01 6.54 -3.04
CA LEU A 100 18.32 6.34 -3.70
C LEU A 100 18.19 6.11 -5.21
N LEU A 101 17.04 5.65 -5.69
CA LEU A 101 16.75 5.48 -7.12
C LEU A 101 16.06 6.71 -7.74
N GLY A 102 16.02 7.84 -7.01
CA GLY A 102 15.33 9.05 -7.47
C GLY A 102 13.80 8.98 -7.37
N ASN A 103 13.26 8.02 -6.62
CA ASN A 103 11.82 7.88 -6.41
C ASN A 103 11.38 8.65 -5.15
N THR A 104 10.43 9.57 -5.34
CA THR A 104 9.78 10.32 -4.26
C THR A 104 8.65 9.48 -3.68
N CYS A 105 8.77 9.09 -2.41
CA CYS A 105 7.73 8.33 -1.74
C CYS A 105 6.71 9.24 -1.04
N ILE A 106 5.44 8.86 -1.11
CA ILE A 106 4.33 9.47 -0.39
C ILE A 106 3.68 8.41 0.49
N LEU A 107 3.66 8.61 1.80
CA LEU A 107 2.95 7.75 2.74
C LEU A 107 1.47 8.16 2.81
N SER A 108 0.58 7.22 2.52
CA SER A 108 -0.87 7.38 2.51
C SER A 108 -1.51 6.63 3.65
N GLY A 109 -2.66 7.10 4.12
CA GLY A 109 -3.45 6.38 5.13
C GLY A 109 -2.98 6.61 6.55
N LEU A 110 -2.29 7.73 6.79
CA LEU A 110 -1.82 8.09 8.12
C LEU A 110 -3.02 8.50 9.00
N SER A 111 -3.37 7.65 9.96
CA SER A 111 -4.34 8.01 11.01
C SER A 111 -3.66 8.88 12.09
N PRO A 112 -4.42 9.63 12.90
CA PRO A 112 -3.87 10.39 14.02
C PRO A 112 -3.05 9.53 15.00
N GLU A 113 -3.51 8.32 15.28
CA GLU A 113 -2.84 7.37 16.18
C GLU A 113 -1.50 6.92 15.60
N VAL A 114 -1.46 6.54 14.32
CA VAL A 114 -0.23 6.16 13.63
C VAL A 114 0.76 7.31 13.58
N ALA A 115 0.29 8.54 13.32
CA ALA A 115 1.14 9.72 13.29
C ALA A 115 1.81 9.98 14.65
N GLN A 116 1.06 9.85 15.76
CA GLN A 116 1.60 9.95 17.11
C GLN A 116 2.65 8.89 17.37
N THR A 117 2.37 7.62 17.02
CA THR A 117 3.33 6.54 17.23
C THR A 117 4.63 6.72 16.43
N LEU A 118 4.56 7.21 15.19
CA LEU A 118 5.76 7.49 14.39
C LEU A 118 6.65 8.56 15.02
N VAL A 119 6.04 9.57 15.66
CA VAL A 119 6.76 10.59 16.42
C VAL A 119 7.37 10.00 17.70
N GLU A 120 6.61 9.20 18.45
CA GLU A 120 7.07 8.56 19.69
C GLU A 120 8.23 7.59 19.47
N VAL A 121 8.21 6.83 18.37
CA VAL A 121 9.29 5.92 17.98
C VAL A 121 10.56 6.70 17.58
N GLY A 122 10.46 8.02 17.37
CA GLY A 122 11.59 8.87 17.01
C GLY A 122 12.03 8.68 15.56
N VAL A 123 11.09 8.32 14.69
CA VAL A 123 11.40 8.10 13.28
C VAL A 123 11.62 9.42 12.56
N ASP A 124 12.77 9.54 11.92
CA ASP A 124 13.07 10.66 11.03
C ASP A 124 12.29 10.50 9.71
N LEU A 125 11.24 11.30 9.58
CA LEU A 125 10.40 11.42 8.38
C LEU A 125 10.86 12.55 7.45
N GLU A 126 12.06 13.12 7.66
CA GLU A 126 12.54 14.24 6.85
C GLU A 126 12.64 13.86 5.36
N GLY A 127 11.92 14.63 4.53
CA GLY A 127 11.82 14.38 3.09
C GLY A 127 10.91 13.22 2.70
N ILE A 128 10.03 12.75 3.58
CA ILE A 128 8.92 11.84 3.28
C ILE A 128 7.62 12.65 3.23
N ASN A 129 6.94 12.63 2.08
CA ASN A 129 5.62 13.24 1.98
C ASN A 129 4.59 12.34 2.66
N THR A 130 3.64 12.92 3.38
CA THR A 130 2.58 12.16 4.07
C THR A 130 1.21 12.74 3.78
N THR A 131 0.20 11.87 3.74
CA THR A 131 -1.20 12.25 3.56
C THR A 131 -2.11 11.33 4.36
N SER A 132 -3.28 11.84 4.76
CA SER A 132 -4.26 11.05 5.54
C SER A 132 -5.00 9.99 4.72
N ASN A 133 -4.95 10.05 3.38
CA ASN A 133 -5.66 9.14 2.51
C ASN A 133 -5.06 9.08 1.10
N LEU A 134 -5.38 7.99 0.39
CA LEU A 134 -4.84 7.69 -0.94
C LEU A 134 -5.22 8.72 -2.00
N ARG A 135 -6.40 9.35 -1.89
CA ARG A 135 -6.82 10.41 -2.83
C ARG A 135 -5.87 11.60 -2.77
N ASN A 136 -5.52 12.05 -1.58
CA ASN A 136 -4.58 13.16 -1.40
C ASN A 136 -3.17 12.77 -1.84
N ALA A 137 -2.74 11.54 -1.57
CA ALA A 137 -1.45 11.03 -2.06
C ALA A 137 -1.38 11.03 -3.59
N LEU A 138 -2.44 10.56 -4.26
CA LEU A 138 -2.52 10.54 -5.72
C LEU A 138 -2.50 11.96 -6.29
N LYS A 139 -3.24 12.89 -5.69
CA LYS A 139 -3.22 14.30 -6.11
C LYS A 139 -1.81 14.89 -6.04
N LEU A 140 -1.12 14.70 -4.91
CA LEU A 140 0.27 15.15 -4.74
C LEU A 140 1.23 14.46 -5.73
N GLY A 141 1.05 13.16 -5.96
CA GLY A 141 1.85 12.41 -6.93
C GLY A 141 1.69 12.94 -8.35
N LEU A 142 0.46 13.26 -8.75
CA LEU A 142 0.16 13.87 -10.05
C LEU A 142 0.81 15.25 -10.20
N GLU A 143 0.79 16.07 -9.15
CA GLU A 143 1.48 17.37 -9.13
C GLU A 143 2.99 17.21 -9.33
N ILE A 144 3.63 16.22 -8.69
CA ILE A 144 5.06 15.92 -8.84
C ILE A 144 5.41 15.50 -10.28
N VAL A 145 4.54 14.75 -10.95
CA VAL A 145 4.73 14.36 -12.37
C VAL A 145 4.21 15.41 -13.36
N ASN A 146 3.96 16.65 -12.90
CA ASN A 146 3.48 17.78 -13.70
C ASN A 146 2.14 17.54 -14.41
N MET A 147 1.25 16.75 -13.80
CA MET A 147 -0.11 16.51 -14.28
C MET A 147 -1.11 17.29 -13.42
N THR A 148 -2.09 17.92 -14.08
CA THR A 148 -3.14 18.70 -13.41
C THR A 148 -4.50 18.02 -13.56
N ILE A 149 -5.20 17.81 -12.46
CA ILE A 149 -6.59 17.38 -12.46
C ILE A 149 -7.46 18.59 -12.77
N LYS A 150 -8.23 18.54 -13.87
CA LYS A 150 -9.30 19.50 -14.13
C LYS A 150 -10.59 18.97 -13.50
N GLU A 151 -11.12 19.67 -12.51
CA GLU A 151 -12.46 19.36 -12.00
C GLU A 151 -13.49 19.81 -13.04
N ASN A 152 -14.13 18.85 -13.71
CA ASN A 152 -15.32 19.14 -14.50
C ASN A 152 -16.50 19.27 -13.54
N HIS A 153 -16.77 20.48 -13.07
CA HIS A 153 -18.06 20.77 -12.44
C HIS A 153 -19.17 20.59 -13.48
N THR A 154 -19.76 19.41 -13.55
CA THR A 154 -21.07 19.25 -14.20
C THR A 154 -22.07 20.03 -13.34
N ASN A 155 -22.43 21.23 -13.79
CA ASN A 155 -23.41 22.09 -13.14
C ASN A 155 -24.71 21.31 -12.90
N LYS A 156 -25.01 20.98 -11.63
CA LYS A 156 -26.30 20.41 -11.19
C LYS A 156 -27.42 21.47 -11.06
N ASN A 157 -27.27 22.63 -11.71
CA ASN A 157 -28.28 23.70 -11.70
C ASN A 157 -28.91 23.86 -13.10
N LYS A 158 -29.72 22.89 -13.52
CA LYS A 158 -30.77 23.04 -14.56
C LYS A 158 -31.95 22.11 -14.26
N GLU A 159 -32.46 22.14 -13.02
CA GLU A 159 -33.79 21.63 -12.69
C GLU A 159 -34.45 22.62 -11.73
N LYS A 160 -34.89 23.76 -12.27
CA LYS A 160 -35.95 24.64 -11.74
C LYS A 160 -36.05 25.84 -12.66
N GLU A 161 -36.99 25.75 -13.60
CA GLU A 161 -37.81 26.84 -14.16
C GLU A 161 -38.31 26.38 -15.53
N GLU A 162 -39.53 25.86 -15.57
CA GLU A 162 -40.52 26.06 -16.64
C GLU A 162 -41.72 25.13 -16.37
N THR A 163 -42.61 25.52 -15.46
CA THR A 163 -44.05 25.27 -15.63
C THR A 163 -44.86 26.25 -14.77
N TYR A 164 -45.17 27.42 -15.33
CA TYR A 164 -46.39 28.16 -15.00
C TYR A 164 -46.87 28.86 -16.28
N GLU A 165 -47.87 28.30 -16.94
CA GLU A 165 -48.81 29.07 -17.75
C GLU A 165 -50.26 28.69 -17.37
N ILE A 166 -50.90 29.65 -16.71
CA ILE A 166 -52.27 30.19 -16.86
C ILE A 166 -53.49 29.23 -16.89
N LEU A 167 -54.35 29.38 -15.88
CA LEU A 167 -55.78 29.69 -16.05
C LEU A 167 -56.15 30.87 -15.14
#